data_AF-A0A929GVY5-F1
#
_entry.id   AF-A0A929GVY5-F1
#
_cell.length_a   1.000
_cell.length_b   1.000
_cell.length_c   1.000
_cell.angle_alpha   90.00
_cell.angle_beta   90.00
_cell.angle_gamma   90.00
#
_symmetry.space_group_name_H-M   'P 1'
#
loop_
_entity.id
_entity.type
_entity.pdbx_description
1 polymer ?
#
loop_
_entity_poly.entity_id
_entity_poly.type
_entity_poly.pdbx_seq_one_letter_code
_entity_poly.pdbx_strand_id
1 'polypeptide(L)'
;MKRARIVMIVMQVFLVLAIASTSLAEEGCPGCGLEITEASPKFTVYYNDGGEKTFGCPHCAMEEVLKGNVKSAKAMDYLRREMIDAKGAFYLKDTEVGGCCEPFWLSFATRKEAEKFSKGFGGEVLAYDEALKVIEAEAGKGRHSHGKGHLCGTMAGMHRGGYIHNYVSMYKNHSKELGLTQSQIAKLSAIDDECSKSCNSLSSKIAGEEESLNKLMQDETINVKAIKKKIKEIHNLRTKLEISHFEHLGKVQKILSLEQRKQCKKMCNKKMGSGWPMTH
;
A
#
# COMPACT_ATOMS: atom_id res chain seq x y z
N MET A 1 37.88 -36.68 47.76
CA MET A 1 36.47 -36.56 47.34
C MET A 1 35.88 -35.13 47.39
N LYS A 2 36.36 -34.21 48.26
CA LYS A 2 35.81 -32.83 48.35
C LYS A 2 36.28 -31.87 47.23
N ARG A 3 37.49 -32.03 46.70
CA ARG A 3 38.05 -31.17 45.63
C ARG A 3 37.43 -31.40 44.25
N ALA A 4 37.03 -32.64 43.93
CA ALA A 4 36.39 -32.98 42.66
C ALA A 4 34.94 -32.44 42.55
N ARG A 5 34.25 -32.24 43.67
CA ARG A 5 32.90 -31.65 43.70
C ARG A 5 32.89 -30.14 43.45
N ILE A 6 33.95 -29.43 43.85
CA ILE A 6 34.04 -27.97 43.66
C ILE A 6 34.38 -27.62 42.21
N VAL A 7 35.24 -28.41 41.55
CA VAL A 7 35.58 -28.20 40.14
C VAL A 7 34.38 -28.46 39.22
N MET A 8 33.54 -29.47 39.52
CA MET A 8 32.31 -29.70 38.73
C MET A 8 31.26 -28.60 38.91
N ILE A 9 31.13 -28.00 40.10
CA ILE A 9 30.16 -26.91 40.32
C ILE A 9 30.62 -25.65 39.60
N VAL A 10 31.92 -25.32 39.61
CA VAL A 10 32.44 -24.15 38.87
C VAL A 10 32.33 -24.34 37.35
N MET A 11 32.50 -25.56 36.83
CA MET A 11 32.29 -25.86 35.39
C MET A 11 30.80 -25.80 34.99
N GLN A 12 29.87 -26.13 35.88
CA GLN A 12 28.43 -26.01 35.63
C GLN A 12 27.94 -24.56 35.74
N VAL A 13 28.54 -23.74 36.60
CA VAL A 13 28.20 -22.31 36.71
C VAL A 13 28.68 -21.52 35.49
N PHE A 14 29.82 -21.89 34.88
CA PHE A 14 30.28 -21.25 33.63
C PHE A 14 29.54 -21.72 32.37
N LEU A 15 28.89 -22.89 32.37
CA LEU A 15 28.11 -23.38 31.22
C LEU A 15 26.70 -22.73 31.15
N VAL A 16 26.20 -22.17 32.24
CA VAL A 16 24.89 -21.49 32.29
C VAL A 16 24.96 -20.02 31.84
N LEU A 17 26.15 -19.46 31.64
CA LEU A 17 26.34 -18.03 31.34
C LEU A 17 26.48 -17.68 29.84
N ALA A 18 26.30 -18.63 28.93
CA ALA A 18 26.56 -18.41 27.49
C ALA A 18 25.44 -18.85 26.54
N ILE A 19 24.19 -18.88 26.99
CA ILE A 19 23.02 -18.96 26.09
C ILE A 19 21.92 -18.03 26.60
N ALA A 20 22.24 -16.75 26.77
CA ALA A 20 21.25 -15.72 26.50
C ALA A 20 21.19 -15.60 24.98
N SER A 21 20.53 -16.56 24.33
CA SER A 21 20.10 -16.41 22.95
C SER A 21 19.18 -15.21 22.94
N THR A 22 19.72 -14.08 22.52
CA THR A 22 18.98 -12.94 22.02
C THR A 22 17.85 -13.48 21.16
N SER A 23 16.62 -13.29 21.62
CA SER A 23 15.45 -13.44 20.77
C SER A 23 15.61 -12.44 19.64
N LEU A 24 16.12 -12.90 18.50
CA LEU A 24 15.97 -12.20 17.24
C LEU A 24 14.49 -12.34 16.89
N ALA A 25 13.67 -11.50 17.51
CA ALA A 25 12.33 -11.25 17.03
C ALA A 25 12.52 -10.50 15.72
N GLU A 26 12.43 -11.22 14.60
CA GLU A 26 12.20 -10.59 13.30
C GLU A 26 10.77 -10.06 13.31
N GLU A 27 10.58 -8.93 13.99
CA GLU A 27 9.32 -8.21 13.99
C GLU A 27 9.26 -7.40 12.70
N GLY A 28 8.23 -7.66 11.90
CA GLY A 28 7.90 -6.83 10.76
C GLY A 28 7.69 -5.36 11.15
N CYS A 29 7.44 -4.52 10.16
CA CYS A 29 7.26 -3.08 10.32
C CYS A 29 6.30 -2.76 11.48
N PRO A 30 6.72 -1.98 12.50
CA PRO A 30 5.87 -1.69 13.66
C PRO A 30 4.56 -0.95 13.33
N GLY A 31 4.47 -0.35 12.13
CA GLY A 31 3.26 0.32 11.66
C GLY A 31 2.28 -0.62 10.95
N CYS A 32 2.74 -1.42 9.98
CA CYS A 32 1.88 -2.21 9.09
C CYS A 32 2.03 -3.73 9.22
N GLY A 33 3.03 -4.22 9.94
CA GLY A 33 3.32 -5.64 10.15
C GLY A 33 4.05 -6.33 8.99
N LEU A 34 4.30 -5.65 7.86
CA LEU A 34 5.03 -6.25 6.74
C LEU A 34 6.51 -6.46 7.08
N GLU A 35 7.06 -7.59 6.68
CA GLU A 35 8.47 -7.92 6.86
C GLU A 35 9.41 -6.84 6.30
N ILE A 36 10.42 -6.46 7.09
CA ILE A 36 11.48 -5.52 6.67
C ILE A 36 12.72 -6.34 6.35
N THR A 37 13.03 -6.45 5.05
CA THR A 37 14.21 -7.15 4.55
C THR A 37 15.34 -6.15 4.22
N GLU A 38 16.50 -6.66 3.85
CA GLU A 38 17.59 -5.83 3.30
C GLU A 38 17.25 -5.14 1.98
N ALA A 39 16.22 -5.59 1.25
CA ALA A 39 15.73 -4.93 0.05
C ALA A 39 14.67 -3.85 0.36
N SER A 40 14.01 -3.94 1.52
CA SER A 40 12.97 -2.98 1.92
C SER A 40 13.57 -1.57 2.08
N PRO A 41 12.82 -0.50 1.77
CA PRO A 41 13.15 0.83 2.28
C PRO A 41 13.21 0.79 3.81
N LYS A 42 14.09 1.57 4.40
CA LYS A 42 14.21 1.68 5.86
C LYS A 42 14.00 3.13 6.28
N PHE A 43 13.27 3.32 7.37
CA PHE A 43 13.14 4.61 8.02
C PHE A 43 13.21 4.39 9.52
N THR A 44 14.21 4.96 10.17
CA THR A 44 14.49 4.74 11.59
C THR A 44 14.16 5.98 12.39
N VAL A 45 13.32 5.79 13.41
CA VAL A 45 12.91 6.82 14.37
C VAL A 45 13.70 6.60 15.66
N TYR A 46 14.32 7.66 16.16
CA TYR A 46 15.06 7.67 17.43
C TYR A 46 14.27 8.48 18.45
N TYR A 47 14.00 7.88 19.61
CA TYR A 47 13.14 8.45 20.65
C TYR A 47 13.95 9.24 21.68
N ASN A 48 13.26 10.07 22.48
CA ASN A 48 13.91 10.86 23.53
C ASN A 48 14.44 10.01 24.69
N ASP A 49 13.86 8.83 24.91
CA ASP A 49 14.28 7.85 25.92
C ASP A 49 15.50 7.02 25.50
N GLY A 50 16.02 7.24 24.28
CA GLY A 50 17.16 6.51 23.72
C GLY A 50 16.80 5.25 22.95
N GLY A 51 15.51 4.87 22.87
CA GLY A 51 15.05 3.77 22.02
C GLY A 51 15.10 4.14 20.53
N GLU A 52 14.99 3.12 19.68
CA GLU A 52 14.80 3.28 18.23
C GLU A 52 13.81 2.26 17.66
N LYS A 53 13.15 2.62 16.56
CA LYS A 53 12.31 1.72 15.76
C LYS A 53 12.57 1.94 14.28
N THR A 54 12.65 0.85 13.53
CA THR A 54 12.79 0.88 12.07
C THR A 54 11.48 0.46 11.41
N PHE A 55 11.08 1.23 10.41
CA PHE A 55 9.88 1.04 9.60
C PHE A 55 10.26 0.76 8.14
N GLY A 56 9.40 0.02 7.44
CA GLY A 56 9.61 -0.35 6.04
C GLY A 56 9.31 0.76 5.02
N CYS A 57 8.77 1.89 5.46
CA CYS A 57 8.45 3.03 4.60
C CYS A 57 8.41 4.36 5.38
N PRO A 58 8.46 5.49 4.66
CA PRO A 58 8.25 6.82 5.25
C PRO A 58 6.88 7.00 5.89
N HIS A 59 5.83 6.43 5.30
CA HIS A 59 4.44 6.61 5.75
C HIS A 59 4.24 6.21 7.22
N CYS A 60 4.46 4.93 7.56
CA CYS A 60 4.32 4.44 8.92
C CYS A 60 5.29 5.12 9.91
N ALA A 61 6.50 5.44 9.46
CA ALA A 61 7.46 6.10 10.33
C ALA A 61 7.05 7.54 10.66
N MET A 62 6.48 8.26 9.70
CA MET A 62 5.99 9.61 9.90
C MET A 62 4.71 9.65 10.73
N GLU A 63 3.84 8.63 10.64
CA GLU A 63 2.75 8.44 11.60
C GLU A 63 3.28 8.31 13.04
N GLU A 64 4.40 7.59 13.23
CA GLU A 64 5.06 7.49 14.52
C GLU A 64 5.66 8.83 14.97
N VAL A 65 6.28 9.58 14.04
CA VAL A 65 6.79 10.94 14.32
C VAL A 65 5.70 11.86 14.84
N LEU A 66 4.50 11.81 14.26
CA LEU A 66 3.37 12.64 14.68
C LEU A 66 2.87 12.35 16.11
N LYS A 67 3.26 11.22 16.72
CA LYS A 67 2.96 10.93 18.13
C LYS A 67 3.82 11.75 19.10
N GLY A 68 4.84 12.45 18.61
CA GLY A 68 5.53 13.52 19.35
C GLY A 68 6.69 13.10 20.27
N ASN A 69 6.96 11.80 20.48
CA ASN A 69 8.06 11.34 21.34
C ASN A 69 9.40 11.11 20.58
N VAL A 70 9.65 11.86 19.51
CA VAL A 70 10.79 11.63 18.61
C VAL A 70 11.89 12.67 18.81
N LYS A 71 13.13 12.20 18.98
CA LYS A 71 14.35 13.02 19.05
C LYS A 71 14.88 13.36 17.66
N SER A 72 15.01 12.35 16.79
CA SER A 72 15.50 12.48 15.42
C SER A 72 15.00 11.31 14.58
N ALA A 73 15.09 11.43 13.27
CA ALA A 73 14.77 10.33 12.37
C ALA A 73 15.68 10.32 11.15
N LYS A 74 15.92 9.13 10.61
CA LYS A 74 16.66 8.93 9.36
C LYS A 74 15.81 8.17 8.37
N ALA A 75 15.86 8.61 7.12
CA ALA A 75 15.19 7.96 6.01
C ALA A 75 16.24 7.34 5.08
N MET A 76 15.96 6.19 4.48
CA MET A 76 16.82 5.64 3.45
C MET A 76 16.55 6.30 2.10
N ASP A 77 17.59 6.87 1.49
CA ASP A 77 17.54 7.35 0.11
C ASP A 77 17.25 6.16 -0.83
N TYR A 78 16.22 6.29 -1.65
CA TYR A 78 15.74 5.20 -2.50
C TYR A 78 16.77 4.80 -3.55
N LEU A 79 17.53 5.76 -4.10
CA LEU A 79 18.48 5.51 -5.19
C LEU A 79 19.81 4.95 -4.67
N ARG A 80 20.33 5.49 -3.57
CA ARG A 80 21.66 5.19 -3.03
C ARG A 80 21.64 4.20 -1.89
N ARG A 81 20.48 3.93 -1.29
CA ARG A 81 20.31 3.05 -0.12
C ARG A 81 21.04 3.55 1.14
N GLU A 82 21.39 4.83 1.19
CA GLU A 82 22.06 5.46 2.33
C GLU A 82 21.05 6.08 3.29
N MET A 83 21.32 6.00 4.60
CA MET A 83 20.49 6.66 5.61
C MET A 83 20.81 8.15 5.68
N ILE A 84 19.86 8.98 5.27
CA ILE A 84 19.91 10.44 5.27
C ILE A 84 19.06 11.03 6.41
N ASP A 85 19.32 12.28 6.76
CA ASP A 85 18.47 13.01 7.71
C ASP A 85 17.03 13.11 7.16
N ALA A 86 16.04 12.70 7.95
CA ALA A 86 14.66 12.68 7.49
C ALA A 86 14.11 14.10 7.24
N LYS A 87 14.47 15.08 8.08
CA LYS A 87 13.95 16.45 7.93
C LYS A 87 14.45 17.11 6.65
N GLY A 88 15.69 16.81 6.24
CA GLY A 88 16.29 17.29 5.00
C GLY A 88 15.89 16.52 3.74
N ALA A 89 15.15 15.42 3.85
CA ALA A 89 14.76 14.57 2.73
C ALA A 89 13.50 15.05 2.01
N PHE A 90 13.27 14.49 0.82
CA PHE A 90 12.07 14.67 0.02
C PHE A 90 11.36 13.33 -0.16
N TYR A 91 10.04 13.36 -0.15
CA TYR A 91 9.21 12.18 -0.10
C TYR A 91 8.32 12.11 -1.33
N LEU A 92 8.39 11.00 -2.05
CA LEU A 92 7.53 10.74 -3.17
C LEU A 92 6.37 9.87 -2.70
N LYS A 93 5.18 10.47 -2.63
CA LYS A 93 3.93 9.82 -2.24
C LYS A 93 3.20 9.28 -3.48
N ASP A 94 2.54 8.13 -3.34
CA ASP A 94 1.62 7.56 -4.33
C ASP A 94 2.30 7.32 -5.69
N THR A 95 3.55 6.85 -5.64
CA THR A 95 4.27 6.38 -6.83
C THR A 95 3.87 4.94 -7.16
N GLU A 96 4.02 4.55 -8.43
CA GLU A 96 3.74 3.20 -8.92
C GLU A 96 4.75 2.15 -8.43
N VAL A 97 5.90 2.58 -7.88
CA VAL A 97 6.99 1.68 -7.45
C VAL A 97 7.22 1.82 -5.95
N GLY A 98 7.19 0.70 -5.22
CA GLY A 98 7.53 0.65 -3.80
C GLY A 98 7.69 -0.77 -3.28
N GLY A 99 7.96 -0.91 -1.98
CA GLY A 99 8.30 -2.20 -1.37
C GLY A 99 7.77 -2.43 0.04
N CYS A 100 6.80 -1.62 0.48
CA CYS A 100 6.17 -1.77 1.80
C CYS A 100 4.64 -1.87 1.66
N CYS A 101 3.90 -0.80 1.94
CA CYS A 101 2.44 -0.73 1.79
C CYS A 101 2.04 0.30 0.73
N GLU A 102 0.89 0.07 0.08
CA GLU A 102 0.24 1.06 -0.79
C GLU A 102 -0.59 2.05 0.06
N PRO A 103 -0.66 3.35 -0.32
CA PRO A 103 0.07 3.97 -1.42
C PRO A 103 1.58 3.99 -1.14
N PHE A 104 2.42 3.79 -2.16
CA PHE A 104 3.85 3.69 -1.92
C PHE A 104 4.48 5.05 -1.60
N TRP A 105 5.42 5.02 -0.66
CA TRP A 105 6.22 6.18 -0.26
C TRP A 105 7.70 5.86 -0.37
N LEU A 106 8.44 6.74 -1.05
CA LEU A 106 9.89 6.66 -1.20
C LEU A 106 10.55 7.93 -0.66
N SER A 107 11.80 7.84 -0.19
CA SER A 107 12.57 9.00 0.25
C SER A 107 13.72 9.27 -0.71
N PHE A 108 14.05 10.54 -0.91
CA PHE A 108 15.13 11.02 -1.76
C PHE A 108 15.93 12.09 -1.04
N ALA A 109 17.24 12.07 -1.21
CA ALA A 109 18.14 13.08 -0.66
C ALA A 109 17.91 14.46 -1.28
N THR A 110 17.43 14.53 -2.54
CA THR A 110 17.22 15.79 -3.24
C THR A 110 15.86 15.85 -3.94
N ARG A 111 15.24 17.03 -3.94
CA ARG A 111 13.97 17.28 -4.65
C ARG A 111 14.07 16.96 -6.13
N LYS A 112 15.19 17.34 -6.75
CA LYS A 112 15.46 17.14 -8.19
C LYS A 112 15.40 15.66 -8.58
N GLU A 113 15.88 14.77 -7.71
CA GLU A 113 15.85 13.33 -7.95
C GLU A 113 14.44 12.76 -7.76
N ALA A 114 13.75 13.18 -6.70
CA ALA A 114 12.34 12.81 -6.48
C ALA A 114 11.45 13.25 -7.66
N GLU A 115 11.62 14.47 -8.17
CA GLU A 115 10.88 14.99 -9.33
C GLU A 115 11.20 14.24 -10.62
N LYS A 116 12.47 13.88 -10.84
CA LYS A 116 12.86 13.04 -11.99
C LYS A 116 12.21 11.67 -11.90
N PHE A 117 12.19 11.06 -10.72
CA PHE A 117 11.57 9.77 -10.50
C PHE A 117 10.05 9.83 -10.70
N SER A 118 9.40 10.86 -10.13
CA SER A 118 7.97 11.14 -10.30
C SER A 118 7.54 11.25 -11.77
N LYS A 119 8.37 11.87 -12.63
CA LYS A 119 8.08 11.94 -14.08
C LYS A 119 7.98 10.57 -14.76
N GLY A 120 8.66 9.55 -14.25
CA GLY A 120 8.66 8.20 -14.81
C GLY A 120 7.68 7.25 -14.16
N PHE A 121 7.43 7.43 -12.85
CA PHE A 121 6.71 6.45 -12.02
C PHE A 121 5.55 7.08 -11.22
N GLY A 122 5.11 8.27 -11.62
CA GLY A 122 4.03 9.01 -10.96
C GLY A 122 4.36 9.42 -9.52
N GLY A 123 3.35 9.95 -8.83
CA GLY A 123 3.44 10.38 -7.44
C GLY A 123 3.77 11.85 -7.25
N GLU A 124 3.52 12.32 -6.03
CA GLU A 124 3.66 13.71 -5.59
C GLU A 124 4.92 13.86 -4.73
N VAL A 125 5.76 14.85 -5.06
CA VAL A 125 6.98 15.16 -4.29
C VAL A 125 6.68 16.15 -3.19
N LEU A 126 6.92 15.75 -1.94
CA LEU A 126 6.67 16.50 -0.73
C LEU A 126 7.97 16.74 0.03
N ALA A 127 8.14 17.92 0.60
CA ALA A 127 9.11 18.16 1.67
C ALA A 127 8.64 17.51 2.98
N TYR A 128 9.52 17.39 3.97
CA TYR A 128 9.22 16.74 5.25
C TYR A 128 7.96 17.27 5.94
N ASP A 129 7.83 18.60 6.10
CA ASP A 129 6.67 19.21 6.76
C ASP A 129 5.37 19.04 5.94
N GLU A 130 5.48 18.97 4.62
CA GLU A 130 4.34 18.71 3.74
C GLU A 130 3.87 17.26 3.87
N ALA A 131 4.82 16.32 3.92
CA ALA A 131 4.55 14.91 4.14
C ALA A 131 3.85 14.66 5.49
N LEU A 132 4.34 15.28 6.57
CA LEU A 132 3.70 15.21 7.89
C LEU A 132 2.27 15.73 7.87
N LYS A 133 2.01 16.88 7.23
CA LYS A 133 0.65 17.43 7.10
C LYS A 133 -0.29 16.50 6.33
N VAL A 134 0.21 15.87 5.26
CA VAL A 134 -0.57 14.89 4.49
C VAL A 134 -0.95 13.71 5.36
N ILE A 135 0.00 13.15 6.11
CA ILE A 135 -0.23 11.98 6.98
C ILE A 135 -1.14 12.34 8.17
N GLU A 136 -0.98 13.51 8.77
CA GLU A 136 -1.87 14.00 9.83
C GLU A 136 -3.31 14.15 9.32
N ALA A 137 -3.49 14.67 8.11
CA ALA A 137 -4.80 14.78 7.47
C ALA A 137 -5.40 13.41 7.08
N GLU A 138 -4.58 12.39 6.85
CA GLU A 138 -5.01 10.99 6.67
C GLU A 138 -5.48 10.38 8.00
N ALA A 139 -4.76 10.64 9.10
CA ALA A 139 -5.10 10.13 10.43
C ALA A 139 -6.45 10.69 10.97
N GLY A 140 -6.79 11.93 10.63
CA GLY A 140 -8.07 12.56 11.00
C GLY A 140 -9.29 12.06 10.21
N LYS A 141 -9.08 11.32 9.12
CA LYS A 141 -10.14 10.66 8.34
C LYS A 141 -10.26 9.23 8.86
N GLY A 142 -11.16 9.02 9.82
CA GLY A 142 -11.31 7.76 10.55
C GLY A 142 -11.02 6.52 9.70
N ARG A 143 -10.04 5.71 10.12
CA ARG A 143 -9.58 4.50 9.43
C ARG A 143 -10.78 3.64 9.03
N HIS A 144 -10.99 3.45 7.73
CA HIS A 144 -12.00 2.50 7.28
C HIS A 144 -11.36 1.12 7.33
N SER A 145 -11.73 0.34 8.34
CA SER A 145 -11.51 -1.10 8.31
C SER A 145 -12.22 -1.66 7.08
N HIS A 146 -11.53 -2.42 6.23
CA HIS A 146 -12.18 -3.20 5.19
C HIS A 146 -13.05 -4.27 5.87
N GLY A 147 -14.29 -3.88 6.19
CA GLY A 147 -15.34 -4.79 6.61
C GLY A 147 -15.55 -5.85 5.53
N LYS A 148 -15.99 -7.04 5.95
CA LYS A 148 -16.24 -8.24 5.15
C LYS A 148 -17.25 -7.99 4.01
N GLY A 149 -16.81 -7.30 2.97
CA GLY A 149 -17.46 -7.20 1.67
C GLY A 149 -16.57 -7.93 0.67
N HIS A 150 -17.16 -8.82 -0.12
CA HIS A 150 -16.50 -9.72 -1.06
C HIS A 150 -15.29 -9.08 -1.77
N LEU A 151 -14.07 -9.40 -1.32
CA LEU A 151 -12.83 -8.93 -1.91
C LEU A 151 -12.63 -9.65 -3.23
N CYS A 152 -12.79 -8.94 -4.34
CA CYS A 152 -12.14 -9.36 -5.58
C CYS A 152 -10.62 -9.11 -5.39
N GLY A 153 -9.93 -10.13 -4.87
CA GLY A 153 -8.50 -10.37 -5.01
C GLY A 153 -7.55 -9.28 -4.53
N THR A 154 -7.08 -9.40 -3.31
CA THR A 154 -5.77 -8.90 -2.86
C THR A 154 -4.67 -9.72 -3.56
N MET A 155 -4.29 -9.33 -4.78
CA MET A 155 -3.03 -9.75 -5.40
C MET A 155 -2.24 -8.49 -5.71
N ALA A 156 -0.98 -8.47 -5.28
CA ALA A 156 -0.10 -7.32 -5.33
C ALA A 156 -0.05 -6.67 -6.73
N GLY A 157 -0.18 -5.34 -6.77
CA GLY A 157 0.04 -4.54 -7.97
C GLY A 157 -1.16 -4.46 -8.91
N MET A 158 -2.12 -3.61 -8.53
CA MET A 158 -3.08 -2.83 -9.36
C MET A 158 -4.43 -2.69 -8.65
N HIS A 159 -4.50 -1.90 -7.59
CA HIS A 159 -5.76 -1.46 -7.01
C HIS A 159 -6.42 -0.34 -7.84
N ARG A 160 -7.10 -0.71 -8.94
CA ARG A 160 -8.12 0.16 -9.57
C ARG A 160 -9.49 -0.49 -9.76
N GLY A 161 -9.73 -1.67 -9.19
CA GLY A 161 -11.04 -2.36 -9.27
C GLY A 161 -12.01 -2.10 -8.11
N GLY A 162 -11.53 -1.54 -7.00
CA GLY A 162 -12.38 -1.19 -5.86
C GLY A 162 -13.26 0.05 -6.08
N TYR A 163 -13.01 0.83 -7.14
CA TYR A 163 -13.73 2.08 -7.35
C TYR A 163 -15.17 1.87 -7.81
N ILE A 164 -15.43 0.95 -8.74
CA ILE A 164 -16.75 0.81 -9.34
C ILE A 164 -17.79 0.17 -8.41
N HIS A 165 -17.43 -0.88 -7.66
CA HIS A 165 -18.33 -1.50 -6.68
C HIS A 165 -18.74 -0.52 -5.59
N ASN A 166 -17.77 0.25 -5.08
CA ASN A 166 -18.03 1.32 -4.12
C ASN A 166 -18.85 2.46 -4.74
N TYR A 167 -18.56 2.82 -6.00
CA TYR A 167 -19.28 3.86 -6.72
C TYR A 167 -20.75 3.48 -6.94
N VAL A 168 -21.02 2.26 -7.41
CA VAL A 168 -22.38 1.73 -7.58
C VAL A 168 -23.10 1.61 -6.24
N SER A 169 -22.44 1.06 -5.22
CA SER A 169 -23.00 0.93 -3.87
C SER A 169 -23.36 2.29 -3.28
N MET A 170 -22.54 3.32 -3.48
CA MET A 170 -22.82 4.69 -3.03
C MET A 170 -24.13 5.22 -3.63
N TYR A 171 -24.34 5.09 -4.94
CA TYR A 171 -25.60 5.51 -5.57
C TYR A 171 -26.80 4.70 -5.07
N LYS A 172 -26.64 3.38 -4.88
CA LYS A 172 -27.70 2.50 -4.37
C LYS A 172 -28.09 2.87 -2.92
N ASN A 173 -27.11 3.11 -2.06
CA ASN A 173 -27.32 3.43 -0.64
C ASN A 173 -27.99 4.80 -0.46
N HIS A 174 -27.72 5.75 -1.35
CA HIS A 174 -28.36 7.07 -1.35
C HIS A 174 -29.49 7.20 -2.39
N SER A 175 -30.05 6.08 -2.85
CA SER A 175 -31.05 6.06 -3.92
C SER A 175 -32.27 6.94 -3.64
N LYS A 176 -32.77 6.95 -2.40
CA LYS A 176 -33.88 7.81 -1.96
C LYS A 176 -33.53 9.29 -2.01
N GLU A 177 -32.35 9.65 -1.48
CA GLU A 177 -31.85 11.04 -1.46
C GLU A 177 -31.59 11.56 -2.89
N LEU A 178 -31.15 10.69 -3.79
CA LEU A 178 -30.83 11.00 -5.20
C LEU A 178 -32.01 10.83 -6.17
N GLY A 179 -33.19 10.43 -5.67
CA GLY A 179 -34.37 10.19 -6.50
C GLY A 179 -34.12 9.17 -7.62
N LEU A 180 -33.35 8.11 -7.35
CA LEU A 180 -33.09 7.07 -8.35
C LEU A 180 -34.35 6.25 -8.58
N THR A 181 -34.69 6.01 -9.85
CA THR A 181 -35.80 5.13 -10.19
C THR A 181 -35.44 3.67 -9.95
N GLN A 182 -36.43 2.81 -9.75
CA GLN A 182 -36.20 1.36 -9.61
C GLN A 182 -35.49 0.78 -10.85
N SER A 183 -35.76 1.33 -12.04
CA SER A 183 -35.08 0.96 -13.28
C SER A 183 -33.59 1.34 -13.25
N GLN A 184 -33.23 2.52 -12.74
CA GLN A 184 -31.84 2.93 -12.58
C GLN A 184 -31.10 2.02 -11.58
N ILE A 185 -31.72 1.71 -10.44
CA ILE A 185 -31.15 0.81 -9.42
C ILE A 185 -30.87 -0.58 -10.00
N ALA A 186 -31.83 -1.14 -10.76
CA ALA A 186 -31.66 -2.44 -11.40
C ALA A 186 -30.51 -2.43 -12.42
N LYS A 187 -30.41 -1.39 -13.26
CA LYS A 187 -29.31 -1.24 -14.24
C LYS A 187 -27.95 -1.06 -13.56
N LEU A 188 -27.89 -0.31 -12.46
CA LEU A 188 -26.67 -0.17 -11.66
C LEU A 188 -26.23 -1.52 -11.08
N SER A 189 -27.18 -2.32 -10.55
CA SER A 189 -26.86 -3.66 -10.04
C SER A 189 -26.37 -4.61 -11.13
N ALA A 190 -26.97 -4.55 -12.33
CA ALA A 190 -26.51 -5.36 -13.45
C ALA A 190 -25.07 -5.02 -13.88
N ILE A 191 -24.70 -3.74 -13.87
CA ILE A 191 -23.31 -3.30 -14.11
C ILE A 191 -22.38 -3.79 -13.02
N ASP A 192 -22.83 -3.75 -11.76
CA ASP A 192 -22.07 -4.25 -10.61
C ASP A 192 -21.73 -5.75 -10.81
N ASP A 193 -22.73 -6.55 -11.17
CA ASP A 193 -22.57 -7.98 -11.42
C ASP A 193 -21.69 -8.26 -12.65
N GLU A 194 -21.85 -7.48 -13.72
CA GLU A 194 -21.01 -7.56 -14.93
C GLU A 194 -19.55 -7.26 -14.59
N CYS A 195 -19.32 -6.20 -13.80
CA CYS A 195 -18.00 -5.83 -13.34
C CYS A 195 -17.39 -6.94 -12.48
N SER A 196 -18.11 -7.47 -11.50
CA SER A 196 -17.61 -8.59 -10.67
C SER A 196 -17.19 -9.79 -11.51
N LYS A 197 -17.99 -10.17 -12.52
CA LYS A 197 -17.66 -11.27 -13.43
C LYS A 197 -16.39 -10.98 -14.23
N SER A 198 -16.27 -9.77 -14.79
CA SER A 198 -15.09 -9.35 -15.55
C SER A 198 -13.84 -9.34 -14.67
N CYS A 199 -13.91 -8.75 -13.48
CA CYS A 199 -12.82 -8.70 -12.52
C CYS A 199 -12.38 -10.10 -12.10
N ASN A 200 -13.31 -10.98 -11.73
CA ASN A 200 -12.99 -12.35 -11.34
C ASN A 200 -12.32 -13.13 -12.47
N SER A 201 -12.82 -13.01 -13.70
CA SER A 201 -12.26 -13.71 -14.86
C SER A 201 -10.84 -13.24 -15.20
N LEU A 202 -10.63 -11.91 -15.26
CA LEU A 202 -9.34 -11.34 -15.62
C LEU A 202 -8.31 -11.53 -14.51
N SER A 203 -8.70 -11.36 -13.23
CA SER A 203 -7.80 -11.57 -12.09
C SER A 203 -7.37 -13.02 -11.97
N SER A 204 -8.28 -13.98 -12.21
CA SER A 204 -7.92 -15.40 -12.24
C SER A 204 -6.90 -15.73 -13.34
N LYS A 205 -7.05 -15.12 -14.53
CA LYS A 205 -6.07 -15.27 -15.62
C LYS A 205 -4.72 -14.66 -15.25
N ILE A 206 -4.71 -13.47 -14.66
CA ILE A 206 -3.48 -12.82 -14.20
C ILE A 206 -2.75 -13.73 -13.21
N ALA A 207 -3.44 -14.24 -12.19
CA ALA A 207 -2.86 -15.14 -11.20
C ALA A 207 -2.26 -16.41 -11.84
N GLY A 208 -2.95 -17.01 -12.81
CA GLY A 208 -2.43 -18.19 -13.53
C GLY A 208 -1.17 -17.89 -14.36
N GLU A 209 -1.09 -16.69 -14.95
CA GLU A 209 0.10 -16.27 -15.69
C GLU A 209 1.25 -15.89 -14.77
N GLU A 210 0.98 -15.29 -13.60
CA GLU A 210 1.97 -15.01 -12.56
C GLU A 210 2.55 -16.29 -11.96
N GLU A 211 1.72 -17.30 -11.70
CA GLU A 211 2.19 -18.62 -11.27
C GLU A 211 3.09 -19.26 -12.33
N SER A 212 2.71 -19.14 -13.61
CA SER A 212 3.51 -19.63 -14.73
C SER A 212 4.85 -18.89 -14.84
N LEU A 213 4.86 -17.57 -14.61
CA LEU A 213 6.09 -16.77 -14.55
C LEU A 213 6.98 -17.20 -13.37
N ASN A 214 6.41 -17.40 -12.18
CA ASN A 214 7.14 -17.84 -10.99
C ASN A 214 7.83 -19.20 -11.22
N LYS A 215 7.15 -20.15 -11.88
CA LYS A 215 7.76 -21.43 -12.26
C LYS A 215 8.98 -21.25 -13.17
N LEU A 216 8.88 -20.39 -14.19
CA LEU A 216 10.01 -20.09 -15.09
C LEU A 216 11.21 -19.43 -14.38
N MET A 217 10.97 -18.75 -13.25
CA MET A 217 12.04 -18.12 -12.46
C MET A 217 12.75 -19.12 -11.53
N GLN A 218 12.18 -20.30 -11.32
CA GLN A 218 12.73 -21.36 -10.45
C GLN A 218 13.49 -22.44 -11.24
N ASP A 219 13.48 -22.37 -12.57
CA ASP A 219 14.23 -23.30 -13.44
C ASP A 219 15.75 -23.17 -13.22
N GLU A 220 16.50 -24.27 -13.40
CA GLU A 220 17.97 -24.30 -13.27
C GLU A 220 18.69 -23.29 -14.18
N THR A 221 18.07 -22.92 -15.30
CA THR A 221 18.58 -21.92 -16.24
C THR A 221 17.50 -20.89 -16.58
N ILE A 222 17.84 -19.60 -16.53
CA ILE A 222 16.88 -18.51 -16.75
C ILE A 222 16.55 -18.38 -18.24
N ASN A 223 15.32 -18.73 -18.63
CA ASN A 223 14.81 -18.53 -19.98
C ASN A 223 14.20 -17.13 -20.16
N VAL A 224 15.05 -16.13 -20.42
CA VAL A 224 14.66 -14.73 -20.59
C VAL A 224 13.58 -14.53 -21.68
N LYS A 225 13.60 -15.35 -22.75
CA LYS A 225 12.60 -15.25 -23.83
C LYS A 225 11.21 -15.65 -23.36
N ALA A 226 11.10 -16.72 -22.58
CA ALA A 226 9.84 -17.19 -22.00
C ALA A 226 9.32 -16.22 -20.93
N ILE A 227 10.20 -15.74 -20.04
CA ILE A 227 9.90 -14.73 -19.02
C ILE A 227 9.34 -13.45 -19.65
N LYS A 228 10.03 -12.91 -20.66
CA LYS A 228 9.57 -11.70 -21.38
C LYS A 228 8.19 -11.88 -22.00
N LYS A 229 7.88 -13.08 -22.51
CA LYS A 229 6.55 -13.40 -23.05
C LYS A 229 5.49 -13.36 -21.96
N LYS A 230 5.72 -14.02 -20.81
CA LYS A 230 4.78 -14.06 -19.68
C LYS A 230 4.53 -12.69 -19.07
N ILE A 231 5.57 -11.88 -18.89
CA ILE A 231 5.44 -10.50 -18.41
C ILE A 231 4.51 -9.70 -19.34
N LYS A 232 4.68 -9.80 -20.67
CA LYS A 232 3.79 -9.13 -21.64
C LYS A 232 2.34 -9.63 -21.56
N GLU A 233 2.13 -10.92 -21.40
CA GLU A 233 0.80 -11.52 -21.25
C GLU A 233 0.10 -10.99 -19.99
N ILE A 234 0.79 -10.95 -18.85
CA ILE A 234 0.31 -10.39 -17.59
C ILE A 234 -0.05 -8.91 -17.74
N HIS A 235 0.84 -8.09 -18.32
CA HIS A 235 0.56 -6.67 -18.54
C HIS A 235 -0.64 -6.44 -19.46
N ASN A 236 -0.78 -7.22 -20.53
CA ASN A 236 -1.94 -7.12 -21.41
C ASN A 236 -3.25 -7.45 -20.69
N LEU A 237 -3.26 -8.46 -19.82
CA LEU A 237 -4.43 -8.81 -19.01
C LEU A 237 -4.78 -7.72 -18.00
N ARG A 238 -3.75 -7.16 -17.35
CA ARG A 238 -3.87 -6.01 -16.44
C ARG A 238 -4.47 -4.78 -17.14
N THR A 239 -3.98 -4.42 -18.33
CA THR A 239 -4.55 -3.33 -19.14
C THR A 239 -6.01 -3.59 -19.49
N LYS A 240 -6.37 -4.83 -19.85
CA LYS A 240 -7.79 -5.19 -20.12
C LYS A 240 -8.67 -5.02 -18.88
N LEU A 241 -8.16 -5.37 -17.70
CA LEU A 241 -8.88 -5.19 -16.44
C LEU A 241 -9.12 -3.70 -16.15
N GLU A 242 -8.12 -2.85 -16.35
CA GLU A 242 -8.26 -1.40 -16.16
C GLU A 242 -9.24 -0.78 -17.16
N ILE A 243 -9.13 -1.12 -18.45
CA ILE A 243 -10.08 -0.65 -19.48
C ILE A 243 -11.51 -1.07 -19.10
N SER A 244 -11.70 -2.31 -18.66
CA SER A 244 -13.00 -2.80 -18.21
C SER A 244 -13.58 -1.90 -17.12
N HIS A 245 -12.81 -1.47 -16.10
CA HIS A 245 -13.34 -0.57 -15.08
C HIS A 245 -13.83 0.78 -15.65
N PHE A 246 -13.07 1.38 -16.56
CA PHE A 246 -13.49 2.64 -17.21
C PHE A 246 -14.74 2.47 -18.08
N GLU A 247 -14.87 1.34 -18.77
CA GLU A 247 -16.08 1.02 -19.53
C GLU A 247 -17.31 0.91 -18.62
N HIS A 248 -17.18 0.22 -17.47
CA HIS A 248 -18.27 0.11 -16.50
C HIS A 248 -18.60 1.47 -15.85
N LEU A 249 -17.61 2.29 -15.53
CA LEU A 249 -17.83 3.67 -15.07
C LEU A 249 -18.60 4.50 -16.10
N GLY A 250 -18.22 4.39 -17.38
CA GLY A 250 -18.94 5.03 -18.48
C GLY A 250 -20.40 4.57 -18.59
N LYS A 251 -20.66 3.28 -18.39
CA LYS A 251 -22.04 2.74 -18.35
C LYS A 251 -22.83 3.32 -17.16
N VAL A 252 -22.23 3.42 -15.97
CA VAL A 252 -22.89 4.04 -14.80
C VAL A 252 -23.23 5.51 -15.07
N GLN A 253 -22.31 6.28 -15.66
CA GLN A 253 -22.56 7.69 -15.98
C GLN A 253 -23.71 7.89 -16.99
N LYS A 254 -23.93 6.93 -17.90
CA LYS A 254 -25.05 6.96 -18.85
C LYS A 254 -26.40 6.64 -18.20
N ILE A 255 -26.42 5.95 -17.07
CA ILE A 255 -27.66 5.63 -16.33
C ILE A 255 -28.13 6.84 -15.49
N LEU A 256 -27.18 7.61 -14.97
CA LEU A 256 -27.45 8.70 -14.04
C LEU A 256 -27.62 10.03 -14.77
N SER A 257 -28.61 10.82 -14.38
CA SER A 257 -28.76 12.17 -14.92
C SER A 257 -27.61 13.08 -14.46
N LEU A 258 -27.37 14.16 -15.19
CA LEU A 258 -26.37 15.16 -14.81
C LEU A 258 -26.66 15.75 -13.42
N GLU A 259 -27.93 15.99 -13.11
CA GLU A 259 -28.36 16.53 -11.82
C GLU A 259 -28.18 15.51 -10.68
N GLN A 260 -28.50 14.23 -10.89
CA GLN A 260 -28.25 13.16 -9.92
C GLN A 260 -26.76 13.05 -9.58
N ARG A 261 -25.88 13.14 -10.60
CA ARG A 261 -24.42 13.13 -10.40
C ARG A 261 -23.92 14.36 -9.63
N LYS A 262 -24.41 15.56 -9.98
CA LYS A 262 -24.06 16.80 -9.25
C LYS A 262 -24.56 16.77 -7.81
N GLN A 263 -25.76 16.28 -7.58
CA GLN A 263 -26.33 16.16 -6.24
C GLN A 263 -25.54 15.17 -5.39
N CYS A 264 -25.19 14.01 -5.94
CA CYS A 264 -24.30 13.06 -5.28
C CYS A 264 -22.96 13.70 -4.91
N LYS A 265 -22.31 14.42 -5.84
CA LYS A 265 -21.07 15.16 -5.57
C LYS A 265 -21.23 16.18 -4.43
N LYS A 266 -22.31 16.97 -4.42
CA LYS A 266 -22.60 17.94 -3.34
C LYS A 266 -22.82 17.26 -1.99
N MET A 267 -23.53 16.13 -1.97
CA MET A 267 -23.78 15.35 -0.75
C MET A 267 -22.48 14.78 -0.18
N CYS A 268 -21.62 14.21 -1.04
CA CYS A 268 -20.30 13.72 -0.65
C CYS A 268 -19.44 14.85 -0.07
N ASN A 269 -19.43 16.03 -0.71
CA ASN A 269 -18.66 17.19 -0.23
C ASN A 269 -19.20 17.76 1.10
N LYS A 270 -20.51 17.66 1.37
CA LYS A 270 -21.11 18.16 2.61
C LYS A 270 -20.90 17.20 3.80
N LYS A 271 -20.88 15.88 3.54
CA LYS A 271 -20.67 14.86 4.57
C LYS A 271 -19.19 14.66 4.93
N MET A 272 -18.25 15.19 4.14
CA MET A 272 -16.81 15.07 4.39
C MET A 272 -16.11 16.42 4.17
N GLY A 273 -15.54 16.98 5.24
CA GLY A 273 -14.91 18.31 5.24
C GLY A 273 -13.73 18.52 4.30
N SER A 274 -13.16 17.48 3.66
CA SER A 274 -12.20 17.59 2.54
C SER A 274 -11.66 16.21 2.16
N GLY A 275 -11.89 15.77 0.93
CA GLY A 275 -11.15 14.66 0.31
C GLY A 275 -12.02 13.45 -0.06
N TRP A 276 -12.35 13.35 -1.34
CA TRP A 276 -12.55 12.07 -2.02
C TRP A 276 -12.10 12.19 -3.48
N PRO A 277 -11.50 11.13 -4.07
CA PRO A 277 -10.85 11.15 -5.37
C PRO A 277 -11.89 11.05 -6.49
N MET A 278 -12.60 12.13 -6.76
CA MET A 278 -13.55 12.19 -7.88
C MET A 278 -13.44 13.56 -8.56
N THR A 279 -12.23 13.90 -9.01
CA THR A 279 -12.03 14.84 -10.12
C THR A 279 -11.87 14.03 -11.41
N HIS A 280 -12.99 13.78 -12.08
CA HIS A 280 -13.03 13.74 -13.54
C HIS A 280 -13.68 15.04 -13.99
#